data_AF-A0A8T7BBG9-F1
#
_entry.id   AF-A0A8T7BBG9-F1
#
_cell.length_a   1.000
_cell.length_b   1.000
_cell.length_c   1.000
_cell.angle_alpha   90.00
_cell.angle_beta   90.00
_cell.angle_gamma   90.00
#
_symmetry.space_group_name_H-M   'P 1'
#
loop_
_entity.id
_entity.type
_entity.pdbx_description
1 polymer ?
#
loop_
_entity_poly.entity_id
_entity_poly.type
_entity_poly.pdbx_seq_one_letter_code
_entity_poly.pdbx_strand_id
1 'polypeptide(L)'
;MSTDLIALANAELANKLRRQEKQRKETPKKKPTAATRAPASADNEEPYSFKQDIWRALYALNIMRYVLSLGLLILATVPYAAPQWQPLGKLTHAMQFLAANCVLLLSAVGFTWLSWRKQLSFNWVIVAQFTTDIVIAGILTHAGGSIESSFAFIFFVIVATGSVVLPRVQALGLASGAIIVMFYEHFYTVWESIHDIEPNYGLMSAYGVILFLTALVVSYLAAKVRLAELKTFVPGDQSIEDFLIQEEMVALRTALEKTGGNKTEAAKLLGISFRSFRYKLTKYDISLDSE
;
A
#
# COMPACT_ATOMS: atom_id res chain seq x y z
N MET A 1 -9.18 -45.39 7.51
CA MET A 1 -7.69 -45.45 7.55
C MET A 1 -7.07 -44.16 8.07
N SER A 2 -7.53 -42.95 7.68
CA SER A 2 -7.02 -41.68 8.25
C SER A 2 -7.45 -41.42 9.70
N THR A 3 -8.62 -41.91 10.12
CA THR A 3 -9.16 -41.72 11.46
C THR A 3 -8.43 -42.49 12.56
N ASP A 4 -7.75 -43.60 12.23
CA ASP A 4 -6.99 -44.40 13.20
C ASP A 4 -5.63 -43.78 13.55
N LEU A 5 -4.96 -43.14 12.58
CA LEU A 5 -3.73 -42.39 12.83
C LEU A 5 -3.97 -41.14 13.69
N ILE A 6 -5.09 -40.45 13.50
CA ILE A 6 -5.47 -39.27 14.28
C ILE A 6 -5.86 -39.66 15.71
N ALA A 7 -6.51 -40.82 15.89
CA ALA A 7 -6.87 -41.33 17.21
C ALA A 7 -5.65 -41.70 18.07
N LEU A 8 -4.55 -42.15 17.45
CA LEU A 8 -3.30 -42.47 18.15
C LEU A 8 -2.55 -41.22 18.62
N ALA A 9 -2.63 -40.11 17.86
CA ALA A 9 -1.93 -38.86 18.15
C ALA A 9 -2.73 -37.88 19.03
N ASN A 10 -4.06 -37.87 18.92
CA ASN A 10 -4.93 -37.01 19.72
C ASN A 10 -6.37 -37.52 19.78
N ALA A 11 -6.69 -38.25 20.85
CA ALA A 11 -7.99 -38.87 21.07
C ALA A 11 -9.15 -37.86 21.19
N GLU A 12 -8.89 -36.63 21.68
CA GLU A 12 -9.93 -35.62 21.84
C GLU A 12 -10.38 -35.06 20.48
N LEU A 13 -9.42 -34.82 19.57
CA LEU A 13 -9.70 -34.35 18.21
C LEU A 13 -10.46 -35.40 17.40
N ALA A 14 -10.07 -36.67 17.51
CA ALA A 14 -10.76 -37.78 16.84
C ALA A 14 -12.22 -37.90 17.28
N ASN A 15 -12.51 -37.70 18.56
CA ASN A 15 -13.87 -37.71 19.10
C ASN A 15 -14.71 -36.51 18.63
N LYS A 16 -14.11 -35.32 18.52
CA LYS A 16 -14.80 -34.13 17.95
C LYS A 16 -15.20 -34.35 16.49
N LEU A 17 -14.30 -34.91 15.67
CA LEU A 17 -14.57 -35.19 14.26
C LEU A 17 -15.67 -36.24 14.08
N ARG A 18 -15.66 -37.31 14.88
CA ARG A 18 -16.73 -38.33 14.87
C ARG A 18 -18.10 -37.76 15.25
N ARG A 19 -18.15 -36.83 16.21
CA ARG A 19 -19.38 -36.13 16.60
C ARG A 19 -19.91 -35.24 15.48
N GLN A 20 -19.03 -34.51 14.79
CA GLN A 20 -19.39 -33.68 13.64
C GLN A 20 -19.87 -34.52 12.45
N GLU A 21 -19.26 -35.67 12.17
CA GLU A 21 -19.74 -36.59 11.13
C GLU A 21 -21.11 -37.17 11.45
N LYS A 22 -21.38 -37.53 12.71
CA LYS A 22 -22.72 -37.97 13.13
C LYS A 22 -23.75 -36.85 12.94
N GLN A 23 -23.44 -35.63 13.39
CA GLN A 23 -24.33 -34.47 13.21
C GLN A 23 -24.60 -34.15 11.73
N ARG A 24 -23.59 -34.28 10.86
CA ARG A 24 -23.72 -34.07 9.41
C ARG A 24 -24.54 -35.16 8.71
N LYS A 25 -24.57 -36.38 9.26
CA LYS A 25 -25.40 -37.48 8.75
C LYS A 25 -26.82 -37.45 9.29
N GLU A 26 -27.03 -36.88 10.49
CA GLU A 26 -28.34 -36.78 11.14
C GLU A 26 -29.13 -35.53 10.73
N THR A 27 -28.51 -34.53 10.11
CA THR A 27 -29.23 -33.38 9.55
C THR A 27 -29.78 -33.72 8.14
N PRO A 28 -31.11 -33.72 7.93
CA PRO A 28 -31.67 -33.92 6.60
C PRO A 28 -31.26 -32.76 5.69
N LYS A 29 -30.76 -33.05 4.49
CA LYS A 29 -30.58 -32.05 3.41
C LYS A 29 -31.96 -31.46 3.08
N LYS A 30 -32.31 -30.31 3.69
CA LYS A 30 -33.43 -29.49 3.24
C LYS A 30 -33.10 -28.97 1.84
N LYS A 31 -33.92 -29.34 0.84
CA LYS A 31 -33.98 -28.61 -0.44
C LYS A 31 -34.28 -27.14 -0.12
N PRO A 32 -33.65 -26.16 -0.79
CA PRO A 32 -33.99 -24.76 -0.58
C PRO A 32 -35.41 -24.53 -1.08
N THR A 33 -36.34 -24.37 -0.15
CA THR A 33 -37.69 -23.90 -0.46
C THR A 33 -37.57 -22.42 -0.80
N ALA A 34 -37.87 -22.08 -2.05
CA ALA A 34 -38.05 -20.70 -2.46
C ALA A 34 -39.15 -20.04 -1.61
N ALA A 35 -38.96 -18.75 -1.33
CA ALA A 35 -39.78 -17.87 -0.49
C ALA A 35 -39.62 -18.05 1.03
N THR A 36 -38.89 -17.12 1.66
CA THR A 36 -39.49 -16.08 2.53
C THR A 36 -38.38 -15.21 3.15
N ARG A 37 -38.46 -13.90 2.87
CA ARG A 37 -37.69 -12.72 3.36
C ARG A 37 -36.60 -12.21 2.41
N ALA A 38 -37.02 -11.30 1.54
CA ALA A 38 -36.16 -10.24 1.05
C ALA A 38 -35.63 -9.45 2.27
N PRO A 39 -34.31 -9.30 2.44
CA PRO A 39 -33.80 -8.18 3.22
C PRO A 39 -34.09 -6.91 2.43
N ALA A 40 -34.81 -6.00 3.08
CA ALA A 40 -34.95 -4.63 2.62
C ALA A 40 -33.56 -3.99 2.46
N SER A 41 -33.38 -3.27 1.35
CA SER A 41 -32.25 -2.37 1.06
C SER A 41 -30.87 -2.96 1.38
N ALA A 42 -30.42 -3.89 0.53
CA ALA A 42 -29.00 -3.91 0.20
C ALA A 42 -28.75 -2.64 -0.62
N ASP A 43 -28.20 -1.63 0.04
CA ASP A 43 -27.63 -0.48 -0.64
C ASP A 43 -26.72 -0.96 -1.76
N ASN A 44 -26.65 -0.17 -2.83
CA ASN A 44 -25.82 -0.40 -4.00
C ASN A 44 -24.32 -0.31 -3.63
N GLU A 45 -23.84 -1.22 -2.79
CA GLU A 45 -22.43 -1.39 -2.50
C GLU A 45 -21.80 -2.06 -3.72
N GLU A 46 -21.18 -1.24 -4.57
CA GLU A 46 -20.32 -1.71 -5.65
C GLU A 46 -19.34 -2.79 -5.11
N PRO A 47 -19.08 -3.86 -5.89
CA PRO A 47 -18.22 -4.94 -5.43
C PRO A 47 -16.84 -4.39 -5.03
N TYR A 48 -16.48 -4.63 -3.77
CA TYR A 48 -15.24 -4.16 -3.15
C TYR A 48 -14.00 -4.58 -3.98
N SER A 49 -13.48 -3.67 -4.81
CA SER A 49 -12.36 -3.95 -5.70
C SER A 49 -11.04 -3.65 -5.02
N PHE A 50 -10.37 -4.67 -4.48
CA PHE A 50 -9.03 -4.58 -3.87
C PHE A 50 -8.00 -3.83 -4.74
N LYS A 51 -8.16 -3.83 -6.08
CA LYS A 51 -7.30 -3.07 -7.00
C LYS A 51 -7.53 -1.56 -6.95
N GLN A 52 -8.73 -1.08 -6.66
CA GLN A 52 -9.00 0.35 -6.55
C GLN A 52 -8.31 0.96 -5.31
N ASP A 53 -8.25 0.22 -4.20
CA ASP A 53 -7.64 0.73 -2.96
C ASP A 53 -6.12 0.89 -3.04
N ILE A 54 -5.44 0.02 -3.81
CA ILE A 54 -3.99 0.11 -4.04
C ILE A 54 -3.60 1.42 -4.74
N TRP A 55 -4.38 1.86 -5.74
CA TRP A 55 -4.11 3.11 -6.45
C TRP A 55 -4.52 4.35 -5.64
N ARG A 56 -5.53 4.23 -4.78
CA ARG A 56 -5.90 5.29 -3.81
C ARG A 56 -4.75 5.56 -2.83
N ALA A 57 -4.05 4.52 -2.39
CA ALA A 57 -2.86 4.68 -1.55
C ALA A 57 -1.75 5.47 -2.23
N LEU A 58 -1.43 5.19 -3.51
CA LEU A 58 -0.46 5.97 -4.28
C LEU A 58 -0.86 7.44 -4.45
N TYR A 59 -2.15 7.68 -4.71
CA TYR A 59 -2.66 9.04 -4.81
C TYR A 59 -2.51 9.81 -3.49
N ALA A 60 -2.84 9.17 -2.36
CA ALA A 60 -2.64 9.75 -1.04
C ALA A 60 -1.16 10.07 -0.75
N LEU A 61 -0.22 9.18 -1.14
CA LEU A 61 1.22 9.43 -1.02
C LEU A 61 1.67 10.66 -1.84
N ASN A 62 1.14 10.82 -3.06
CA ASN A 62 1.44 11.98 -3.88
C ASN A 62 0.84 13.28 -3.30
N ILE A 63 -0.38 13.23 -2.74
CA ILE A 63 -0.95 14.37 -2.01
C ILE A 63 -0.04 14.79 -0.86
N MET A 64 0.45 13.84 -0.06
CA MET A 64 1.35 14.13 1.05
C MET A 64 2.63 14.83 0.58
N ARG A 65 3.16 14.48 -0.60
CA ARG A 65 4.32 15.16 -1.21
C ARG A 65 4.00 16.59 -1.64
N TYR A 66 2.83 16.82 -2.25
CA TYR A 66 2.40 18.18 -2.58
C TYR A 66 2.26 19.04 -1.32
N VAL A 67 1.61 18.50 -0.28
CA VAL A 67 1.44 19.19 1.01
C VAL A 67 2.80 19.47 1.65
N LEU A 68 3.73 18.51 1.65
CA LEU A 68 5.07 18.69 2.18
C LEU A 68 5.85 19.77 1.42
N SER A 69 5.87 19.71 0.09
CA SER A 69 6.57 20.70 -0.75
C SER A 69 6.01 22.11 -0.55
N LEU A 70 4.68 22.27 -0.65
CA LEU A 70 4.02 23.56 -0.43
C LEU A 70 4.23 24.06 1.00
N GLY A 71 4.10 23.18 2.00
CA GLY A 71 4.33 23.52 3.40
C GLY A 71 5.76 24.02 3.64
N LEU A 72 6.75 23.34 3.10
CA LEU A 72 8.16 23.76 3.19
C LEU A 72 8.42 25.10 2.50
N LEU A 73 7.81 25.35 1.34
CA LEU A 73 7.91 26.65 0.66
C LEU A 73 7.27 27.78 1.48
N ILE A 74 6.10 27.54 2.05
CA ILE A 74 5.43 28.51 2.94
C ILE A 74 6.30 28.78 4.17
N LEU A 75 6.82 27.74 4.82
CA LEU A 75 7.68 27.90 5.99
C LEU A 75 9.00 28.63 5.67
N ALA A 76 9.51 28.49 4.45
CA ALA A 76 10.70 29.22 3.99
C ALA A 76 10.44 30.71 3.75
N THR A 77 9.19 31.14 3.51
CA THR A 77 8.87 32.57 3.35
C THR A 77 8.58 33.29 4.67
N VAL A 78 8.25 32.56 5.75
CA VAL A 78 7.95 33.12 7.08
C VAL A 78 9.01 34.09 7.59
N PRO A 79 10.33 33.79 7.52
CA PRO A 79 11.36 34.70 8.04
C PRO A 79 11.41 36.06 7.34
N TYR A 80 10.91 36.18 6.11
CA TYR A 80 10.84 37.46 5.39
C TYR A 80 9.71 38.36 5.93
N ALA A 81 8.63 37.77 6.45
CA ALA A 81 7.52 38.50 7.04
C ALA A 81 7.70 38.73 8.55
N ALA A 82 8.29 37.76 9.26
CA ALA A 82 8.55 37.80 10.69
C ALA A 82 9.96 37.25 11.00
N PRO A 83 11.01 38.09 10.97
CA PRO A 83 12.41 37.66 11.11
C PRO A 83 12.74 36.90 12.40
N GLN A 84 12.00 37.18 13.47
CA GLN A 84 12.12 36.50 14.76
C GLN A 84 11.64 35.04 14.75
N TRP A 85 10.85 34.62 13.75
CA TRP A 85 10.28 33.29 13.66
C TRP A 85 10.97 32.50 12.54
N GLN A 86 11.84 31.57 12.92
CA GLN A 86 12.60 30.72 12.00
C GLN A 86 12.18 29.24 12.15
N PRO A 87 11.02 28.84 11.60
CA PRO A 87 10.47 27.50 11.82
C PRO A 87 11.36 26.38 11.24
N LEU A 88 12.08 26.65 10.15
CA LEU A 88 13.02 25.72 9.53
C LEU A 88 14.44 25.81 10.12
N GLY A 89 14.65 26.65 11.13
CA GLY A 89 15.98 27.05 11.58
C GLY A 89 16.73 27.88 10.54
N LYS A 90 18.02 28.09 10.77
CA LYS A 90 18.90 28.77 9.83
C LYS A 90 19.31 27.80 8.72
N LEU A 91 18.86 28.05 7.50
CA LEU A 91 19.29 27.28 6.33
C LEU A 91 20.76 27.58 6.01
N THR A 92 21.60 26.56 6.04
CA THR A 92 23.03 26.68 5.71
C THR A 92 23.22 26.82 4.20
N HIS A 93 22.47 26.05 3.41
CA HIS A 93 22.52 26.09 1.94
C HIS A 93 21.14 26.34 1.34
N ALA A 94 20.67 27.59 1.40
CA ALA A 94 19.33 27.98 0.94
C ALA A 94 19.05 27.63 -0.54
N MET A 95 20.05 27.71 -1.42
CA MET A 95 19.89 27.34 -2.84
C MET A 95 19.65 25.84 -3.02
N GLN A 96 20.35 24.99 -2.27
CA GLN A 96 20.16 23.54 -2.30
C GLN A 96 18.79 23.17 -1.73
N PHE A 97 18.33 23.86 -0.67
CA PHE A 97 16.98 23.69 -0.14
C PHE A 97 15.91 23.96 -1.22
N LEU A 98 16.02 25.11 -1.92
CA LEU A 98 15.06 25.46 -2.97
C LEU A 98 15.10 24.44 -4.13
N ALA A 99 16.30 24.05 -4.57
CA ALA A 99 16.47 23.05 -5.62
C ALA A 99 15.87 21.69 -5.22
N ALA A 100 16.13 21.21 -4.02
CA ALA A 100 15.56 19.97 -3.49
C ALA A 100 14.02 20.02 -3.43
N ASN A 101 13.46 21.17 -3.05
CA ASN A 101 12.01 21.37 -3.02
C ASN A 101 11.38 21.38 -4.42
N CYS A 102 12.03 22.02 -5.39
CA CYS A 102 11.62 21.95 -6.80
C CYS A 102 11.67 20.51 -7.32
N VAL A 103 12.73 19.76 -6.99
CA VAL A 103 12.84 18.33 -7.36
C VAL A 103 11.74 17.50 -6.68
N LEU A 104 11.40 17.77 -5.43
CA LEU A 104 10.28 17.13 -4.73
C LEU A 104 8.97 17.36 -5.47
N LEU A 105 8.66 18.62 -5.82
CA LEU A 105 7.44 18.97 -6.54
C LEU A 105 7.38 18.34 -7.94
N LEU A 106 8.48 18.41 -8.70
CA LEU A 106 8.58 17.78 -10.02
C LEU A 106 8.43 16.26 -9.93
N SER A 107 9.01 15.63 -8.90
CA SER A 107 8.84 14.20 -8.68
C SER A 107 7.39 13.85 -8.36
N ALA A 108 6.67 14.65 -7.55
CA ALA A 108 5.26 14.43 -7.24
C ALA A 108 4.39 14.48 -8.50
N VAL A 109 4.65 15.44 -9.40
CA VAL A 109 3.99 15.53 -10.71
C VAL A 109 4.32 14.31 -11.57
N GLY A 110 5.60 13.92 -11.64
CA GLY A 110 6.07 12.77 -12.40
C GLY A 110 5.41 11.45 -11.97
N PHE A 111 5.37 11.18 -10.65
CA PHE A 111 4.75 9.97 -10.12
C PHE A 111 3.22 9.98 -10.22
N THR A 112 2.58 11.15 -10.13
CA THR A 112 1.14 11.28 -10.38
C THR A 112 0.81 10.94 -11.84
N TRP A 113 1.58 11.48 -12.78
CA TRP A 113 1.45 11.18 -14.21
C TRP A 113 1.73 9.70 -14.52
N LEU A 114 2.78 9.13 -13.92
CA LEU A 114 3.14 7.73 -14.09
C LEU A 114 2.04 6.79 -13.57
N SER A 115 1.43 7.16 -12.44
CA SER A 115 0.33 6.42 -11.84
C SER A 115 -0.95 6.48 -12.68
N TRP A 116 -1.20 7.61 -13.34
CA TRP A 116 -2.30 7.73 -14.29
C TRP A 116 -2.11 6.80 -15.49
N ARG A 117 -0.91 6.74 -16.07
CA ARG A 117 -0.66 5.91 -17.26
C ARG A 117 -0.86 4.41 -17.05
N LYS A 118 -0.80 3.91 -15.81
CA LYS A 118 -0.99 2.48 -15.44
C LYS A 118 -0.14 1.49 -16.28
N GLN A 119 0.95 1.95 -16.88
CA GLN A 119 1.83 1.13 -17.73
C GLN A 119 2.88 0.35 -16.94
N LEU A 120 3.24 0.82 -15.74
CA LEU A 120 4.22 0.18 -14.86
C LEU A 120 3.53 -0.59 -13.75
N SER A 121 4.16 -1.68 -13.31
CA SER A 121 3.67 -2.43 -12.15
C SER A 121 3.78 -1.57 -10.89
N PHE A 122 2.78 -1.66 -10.02
CA PHE A 122 2.69 -0.95 -8.73
C PHE A 122 3.98 -1.01 -7.90
N ASN A 123 4.58 -2.20 -7.76
CA ASN A 123 5.79 -2.40 -6.95
C ASN A 123 6.98 -1.55 -7.42
N TRP A 124 7.16 -1.39 -8.73
CA TRP A 124 8.24 -0.57 -9.28
C TRP A 124 8.00 0.92 -9.00
N VAL A 125 6.76 1.39 -9.17
CA VAL A 125 6.40 2.80 -8.96
C VAL A 125 6.63 3.18 -7.49
N ILE A 126 6.14 2.38 -6.55
CA ILE A 126 6.22 2.69 -5.13
C ILE A 126 7.65 2.64 -4.58
N VAL A 127 8.46 1.67 -5.02
CA VAL A 127 9.88 1.58 -4.62
C VAL A 127 10.66 2.77 -5.17
N ALA A 128 10.45 3.11 -6.45
CA ALA A 128 11.08 4.30 -7.05
C ALA A 128 10.67 5.57 -6.30
N GLN A 129 9.39 5.71 -5.96
CA GLN A 129 8.85 6.83 -5.19
C GLN A 129 9.61 7.00 -3.87
N PHE A 130 9.58 6.00 -3.00
CA PHE A 130 10.24 6.11 -1.70
C PHE A 130 11.77 6.24 -1.79
N THR A 131 12.40 5.67 -2.81
CA THR A 131 13.85 5.86 -3.05
C THR A 131 14.14 7.32 -3.38
N THR A 132 13.35 7.95 -4.26
CA THR A 132 13.47 9.39 -4.54
C THR A 132 13.23 10.23 -3.28
N ASP A 133 12.25 9.88 -2.44
CA ASP A 133 11.97 10.61 -1.20
C ASP A 133 13.15 10.57 -0.23
N ILE A 134 13.80 9.41 -0.06
CA ILE A 134 14.99 9.28 0.80
C ILE A 134 16.13 10.17 0.32
N VAL A 135 16.38 10.21 -1.00
CA VAL A 135 17.44 11.04 -1.58
C VAL A 135 17.13 12.52 -1.36
N ILE A 136 15.89 12.95 -1.61
CA ILE A 136 15.47 14.34 -1.38
C ILE A 136 15.58 14.71 0.10
N ALA A 137 15.18 13.82 1.01
CA ALA A 137 15.30 14.05 2.45
C ALA A 137 16.75 14.22 2.88
N GLY A 138 17.68 13.45 2.29
CA GLY A 138 19.12 13.64 2.47
C GLY A 138 19.57 15.04 2.06
N ILE A 139 19.21 15.47 0.84
CA ILE A 139 19.57 16.80 0.33
C ILE A 139 18.94 17.92 1.19
N LEU A 140 17.70 17.76 1.65
CA LEU A 140 17.06 18.74 2.54
C LEU A 140 17.76 18.81 3.90
N THR A 141 18.21 17.67 4.43
CA THR A 141 18.97 17.60 5.69
C THR A 141 20.33 18.29 5.54
N HIS A 142 21.02 18.02 4.43
CA HIS A 142 22.25 18.73 4.06
C HIS A 142 22.04 20.24 3.97
N ALA A 143 20.95 20.68 3.31
CA ALA A 143 20.64 22.09 3.18
C ALA A 143 20.32 22.77 4.52
N GLY A 144 19.83 22.00 5.50
CA GLY A 144 19.67 22.41 6.90
C GLY A 144 20.98 22.50 7.68
N GLY A 145 22.07 21.93 7.17
CA GLY A 145 23.43 22.03 7.73
C GLY A 145 23.84 20.88 8.66
N SER A 146 22.91 20.05 9.13
CA SER A 146 23.23 18.83 9.87
C SER A 146 22.00 17.93 10.07
N ILE A 147 22.22 16.73 10.62
CA ILE A 147 21.16 15.85 11.13
C ILE A 147 20.34 16.50 12.26
N GLU A 148 20.89 17.44 13.02
CA GLU A 148 20.15 18.10 14.11
C GLU A 148 19.09 19.08 13.59
N SER A 149 19.07 19.32 12.28
CA SER A 149 18.07 20.15 11.63
C SER A 149 16.67 19.51 11.71
N SER A 150 15.65 20.36 11.61
CA SER A 150 14.23 19.96 11.54
C SER A 150 13.93 19.00 10.38
N PHE A 151 14.84 18.88 9.39
CA PHE A 151 14.67 18.05 8.22
C PHE A 151 14.94 16.56 8.45
N ALA A 152 15.70 16.18 9.49
CA ALA A 152 15.88 14.77 9.84
C ALA A 152 14.53 14.08 10.18
N PHE A 153 13.53 14.85 10.64
CA PHE A 153 12.18 14.35 10.86
C PHE A 153 11.50 13.83 9.58
N ILE A 154 11.90 14.33 8.40
CA ILE A 154 11.33 13.88 7.12
C ILE A 154 11.61 12.39 6.88
N PHE A 155 12.78 11.88 7.30
CA PHE A 155 13.06 10.44 7.22
C PHE A 155 12.05 9.60 8.02
N PHE A 156 11.61 10.07 9.18
CA PHE A 156 10.58 9.39 9.96
C PHE A 156 9.25 9.35 9.24
N VAL A 157 8.84 10.47 8.65
CA VAL A 157 7.59 10.54 7.89
C VAL A 157 7.64 9.59 6.70
N ILE A 158 8.75 9.55 5.97
CA ILE A 158 8.98 8.64 4.84
C ILE A 158 8.91 7.18 5.30
N VAL A 159 9.68 6.81 6.33
CA VAL A 159 9.75 5.42 6.81
C VAL A 159 8.43 4.97 7.41
N ALA A 160 7.77 5.80 8.22
CA ALA A 160 6.48 5.46 8.81
C ALA A 160 5.42 5.26 7.71
N THR A 161 5.28 6.22 6.79
CA THR A 161 4.28 6.13 5.72
C THR A 161 4.57 4.97 4.77
N GLY A 162 5.85 4.76 4.40
CA GLY A 162 6.25 3.63 3.57
C GLY A 162 6.04 2.29 4.23
N SER A 163 6.24 2.19 5.55
CA SER A 163 6.02 0.95 6.31
C SER A 163 4.54 0.56 6.41
N VAL A 164 3.62 1.52 6.28
CA VAL A 164 2.18 1.23 6.19
C VAL A 164 1.83 0.60 4.86
N VAL A 165 2.43 1.04 3.76
CA VAL A 165 2.02 0.66 2.40
C VAL A 165 2.80 -0.56 1.90
N LEU A 166 4.11 -0.62 2.17
CA LEU A 166 5.02 -1.65 1.68
C LEU A 166 4.90 -2.99 2.46
N PRO A 167 5.21 -4.13 1.81
CA PRO A 167 5.47 -5.39 2.51
C PRO A 167 6.59 -5.26 3.54
N ARG A 168 6.53 -6.06 4.61
CA ARG A 168 7.48 -6.01 5.75
C ARG A 168 8.95 -6.00 5.32
N VAL A 169 9.35 -6.85 4.38
CA VAL A 169 10.75 -6.91 3.91
C VAL A 169 11.17 -5.60 3.22
N GLN A 170 10.30 -5.03 2.39
CA GLN A 170 10.56 -3.77 1.69
C GLN A 170 10.53 -2.57 2.65
N ALA A 171 9.66 -2.59 3.67
CA ALA A 171 9.64 -1.57 4.72
C ALA A 171 10.95 -1.54 5.54
N LEU A 172 11.50 -2.70 5.88
CA LEU A 172 12.81 -2.79 6.54
C LEU A 172 13.95 -2.37 5.61
N GLY A 173 13.85 -2.69 4.31
CA GLY A 173 14.75 -2.18 3.27
C GLY A 173 14.70 -0.65 3.16
N LEU A 174 13.52 -0.06 3.27
CA LEU A 174 13.34 1.40 3.27
C LEU A 174 14.00 2.06 4.48
N ALA A 175 13.79 1.49 5.68
CA ALA A 175 14.39 2.01 6.90
C ALA A 175 15.90 1.93 6.88
N SER A 176 16.46 0.81 6.43
CA SER A 176 17.91 0.65 6.27
C SER A 176 18.48 1.64 5.25
N GLY A 177 17.81 1.86 4.11
CA GLY A 177 18.20 2.90 3.14
C GLY A 177 18.18 4.30 3.74
N ALA A 178 17.14 4.64 4.50
CA ALA A 178 17.03 5.93 5.20
C ALA A 178 18.18 6.12 6.22
N ILE A 179 18.48 5.09 7.00
CA ILE A 179 19.59 5.10 7.97
C ILE A 179 20.93 5.32 7.26
N ILE A 180 21.18 4.61 6.15
CA ILE A 180 22.42 4.76 5.38
C ILE A 180 22.57 6.19 4.86
N VAL A 181 21.54 6.75 4.23
CA VAL A 181 21.59 8.11 3.67
C VAL A 181 21.76 9.15 4.77
N MET A 182 21.01 9.01 5.86
CA MET A 182 21.13 9.88 7.01
C MET A 182 22.54 9.77 7.64
N PHE A 183 23.08 8.57 7.79
CA PHE A 183 24.42 8.37 8.35
C PHE A 183 25.51 8.94 7.45
N TYR A 184 25.39 8.73 6.14
CA TYR A 184 26.25 9.33 5.15
C TYR A 184 26.25 10.86 5.29
N GLU A 185 25.08 11.47 5.43
CA GLU A 185 24.95 12.92 5.57
C GLU A 185 25.71 13.43 6.80
N HIS A 186 25.52 12.81 7.98
CA HIS A 186 26.26 13.19 9.18
C HIS A 186 27.77 13.07 9.02
N PHE A 187 28.21 11.94 8.47
CA PHE A 187 29.63 11.68 8.28
C PHE A 187 30.24 12.69 7.31
N TYR A 188 29.50 13.03 6.25
CA TYR A 188 29.88 14.05 5.27
C TYR A 188 29.98 15.43 5.92
N THR A 189 28.99 15.86 6.69
CA THR A 189 29.01 17.16 7.40
C THR A 189 30.18 17.25 8.39
N VAL A 190 30.41 16.20 9.20
CA VAL A 190 31.52 16.15 10.17
C VAL A 190 32.87 16.18 9.46
N TRP A 191 32.99 15.47 8.33
CA TRP A 191 34.20 15.47 7.51
C TRP A 191 34.47 16.82 6.83
N GLU A 192 33.44 17.53 6.37
CA GLU A 192 33.62 18.86 5.78
C GLU A 192 33.93 19.92 6.86
N SER A 193 33.40 19.74 8.08
CA SER A 193 33.46 20.71 9.18
C SER A 193 34.52 20.40 10.25
N ILE A 194 35.63 19.74 9.89
CA ILE A 194 36.68 19.15 10.77
C ILE A 194 37.21 20.05 11.92
N HIS A 195 36.87 21.35 11.97
CA HIS A 195 37.32 22.27 13.03
C HIS A 195 36.23 22.85 13.96
N ASP A 196 34.92 22.75 13.66
CA ASP A 196 33.89 23.53 14.42
C ASP A 196 32.64 22.75 14.89
N ILE A 197 32.46 21.47 14.52
CA ILE A 197 31.25 20.70 14.89
C ILE A 197 31.63 19.43 15.66
N GLU A 198 31.18 19.33 16.92
CA GLU A 198 31.31 18.09 17.68
C GLU A 198 30.40 16.99 17.12
N PRO A 199 30.93 15.79 16.82
CA PRO A 199 30.12 14.72 16.28
C PRO A 199 29.15 14.16 17.34
N ASN A 200 27.85 14.18 17.03
CA ASN A 200 26.79 13.67 17.92
C ASN A 200 26.41 12.22 17.58
N TYR A 201 27.33 11.30 17.85
CA TYR A 201 27.12 9.85 17.61
C TYR A 201 25.95 9.28 18.41
N GLY A 202 25.65 9.85 19.59
CA GLY A 202 24.52 9.44 20.42
C GLY A 202 23.19 9.65 19.69
N LEU A 203 22.95 10.87 19.20
CA LEU A 203 21.75 11.21 18.45
C LEU A 203 21.64 10.40 17.14
N MET A 204 22.75 10.20 16.43
CA MET A 204 22.82 9.39 15.21
C MET A 204 22.39 7.94 15.47
N SER A 205 22.90 7.32 16.55
CA SER A 205 22.51 5.96 16.96
C SER A 205 21.02 5.89 17.34
N ALA A 206 20.50 6.91 18.03
CA ALA A 206 19.10 6.99 18.42
C ALA A 206 18.21 7.05 17.17
N TYR A 207 18.52 7.90 16.19
CA TYR A 207 17.77 7.94 14.94
C TYR A 207 17.77 6.60 14.21
N GLY A 208 18.91 5.90 14.15
CA GLY A 208 19.02 4.57 13.57
C GLY A 208 18.09 3.55 14.22
N VAL A 209 18.12 3.47 15.54
CA VAL A 209 17.27 2.55 16.32
C VAL A 209 15.79 2.91 16.16
N ILE A 210 15.43 4.19 16.27
CA ILE A 210 14.02 4.60 16.21
C ILE A 210 13.47 4.38 14.80
N LEU A 211 14.17 4.75 13.73
CA LEU A 211 13.71 4.51 12.35
C LEU A 211 13.47 3.01 12.08
N PHE A 212 14.39 2.15 12.55
CA PHE A 212 14.26 0.70 12.37
C PHE A 212 13.10 0.13 13.20
N LEU A 213 12.94 0.55 14.45
CA LEU A 213 11.82 0.15 15.31
C LEU A 213 10.48 0.64 14.75
N THR A 214 10.42 1.89 14.27
CA THR A 214 9.24 2.44 13.59
C THR A 214 8.86 1.56 12.42
N ALA A 215 9.80 1.20 11.54
CA ALA A 215 9.51 0.34 10.40
C ALA A 215 9.02 -1.05 10.83
N LEU A 216 9.63 -1.65 11.85
CA LEU A 216 9.24 -2.95 12.36
C LEU A 216 7.82 -2.92 12.95
N VAL A 217 7.54 -1.98 13.83
CA VAL A 217 6.25 -1.86 14.52
C VAL A 217 5.14 -1.48 13.55
N VAL A 218 5.35 -0.46 12.72
CA VAL A 218 4.35 0.02 11.77
C VAL A 218 4.03 -1.04 10.73
N SER A 219 5.04 -1.71 10.15
CA SER A 219 4.79 -2.79 9.18
C SER A 219 4.14 -4.01 9.81
N TYR A 220 4.46 -4.35 11.07
CA TYR A 220 3.79 -5.41 11.81
C TYR A 220 2.31 -5.08 12.08
N LEU A 221 2.01 -3.86 12.55
CA LEU A 221 0.65 -3.41 12.80
C LEU A 221 -0.16 -3.34 11.51
N ALA A 222 0.39 -2.79 10.44
CA ALA A 222 -0.25 -2.74 9.13
C ALA A 222 -0.59 -4.16 8.63
N ALA A 223 0.34 -5.11 8.76
CA ALA A 223 0.09 -6.50 8.40
C ALA A 223 -1.02 -7.13 9.26
N LYS A 224 -1.04 -6.84 10.57
CA LYS A 224 -2.06 -7.35 11.49
C LYS A 224 -3.45 -6.75 11.20
N VAL A 225 -3.53 -5.46 10.87
CA VAL A 225 -4.79 -4.79 10.50
C VAL A 225 -5.35 -5.40 9.21
N ARG A 226 -4.52 -5.52 8.17
CA ARG A 226 -4.93 -6.17 6.90
C ARG A 226 -5.41 -7.60 7.11
N LEU A 227 -4.76 -8.36 7.99
CA LEU A 227 -5.20 -9.73 8.33
C LEU A 227 -6.53 -9.74 9.10
N ALA A 228 -6.75 -8.77 9.98
CA ALA A 228 -8.00 -8.63 10.70
C ALA A 228 -9.16 -8.30 9.75
N GLU A 229 -8.94 -7.38 8.79
CA GLU A 229 -9.92 -7.03 7.74
C GLU A 229 -10.32 -8.26 6.92
N LEU A 230 -9.34 -9.10 6.55
CA LEU A 230 -9.59 -10.36 5.85
C LEU A 230 -10.39 -11.37 6.68
N LYS A 231 -10.29 -11.33 8.02
CA LYS A 231 -11.02 -12.24 8.90
C LYS A 231 -12.46 -11.78 9.16
N THR A 232 -12.68 -10.46 9.14
CA THR A 232 -14.02 -9.85 9.15
C THR A 232 -14.69 -9.87 7.80
N PHE A 233 -13.96 -10.19 6.72
CA PHE A 233 -14.55 -10.54 5.44
C PHE A 233 -15.33 -11.85 5.57
N VAL A 234 -16.56 -11.72 6.06
CA VAL A 234 -17.61 -12.67 5.86
C VAL A 234 -18.12 -12.32 4.46
N PRO A 235 -17.88 -13.12 3.40
CA PRO A 235 -18.75 -12.99 2.24
C PRO A 235 -20.16 -13.02 2.82
N GLY A 236 -21.03 -12.07 2.46
CA GLY A 236 -22.42 -12.07 2.95
C GLY A 236 -23.06 -13.44 2.73
N ASP A 237 -24.31 -13.67 3.11
CA ASP A 237 -24.99 -14.99 2.97
C ASP A 237 -24.84 -15.72 1.59
N GLN A 238 -24.25 -15.09 0.57
CA GLN A 238 -23.66 -15.69 -0.62
C GLN A 238 -22.55 -16.71 -0.36
N SER A 239 -22.65 -17.84 -1.06
CA SER A 239 -21.60 -18.84 -1.09
C SER A 239 -20.37 -18.34 -1.87
N ILE A 240 -19.19 -18.90 -1.61
CA ILE A 240 -17.97 -18.62 -2.40
C ILE A 240 -18.20 -18.86 -3.90
N GLU A 241 -19.04 -19.84 -4.23
CA GLU A 241 -19.41 -20.14 -5.61
C GLU A 241 -20.13 -18.95 -6.26
N ASP A 242 -21.06 -18.31 -5.54
CA ASP A 242 -21.81 -17.15 -6.04
C ASP A 242 -20.90 -15.93 -6.24
N PHE A 243 -19.99 -15.68 -5.29
CA PHE A 243 -18.99 -14.61 -5.41
C PHE A 243 -18.07 -14.80 -6.63
N LEU A 244 -17.56 -16.02 -6.84
CA LEU A 244 -16.72 -16.33 -7.99
C LEU A 244 -17.46 -16.17 -9.32
N ILE A 245 -18.75 -16.54 -9.36
CA ILE A 245 -19.59 -16.33 -10.54
C ILE A 245 -19.77 -14.84 -10.81
N GLN A 246 -20.04 -14.02 -9.79
CA GLN A 246 -20.19 -12.58 -9.94
C GLN A 246 -18.91 -11.93 -10.49
N GLU A 247 -17.76 -12.22 -9.89
CA GLU A 247 -16.46 -11.71 -10.35
C GLU A 247 -16.14 -12.16 -11.78
N GLU A 248 -16.48 -13.41 -12.13
CA GLU A 248 -16.32 -13.92 -13.49
C GLU A 248 -17.20 -13.16 -14.50
N MET A 249 -18.46 -12.88 -14.15
CA MET A 249 -19.36 -12.10 -15.01
C MET A 249 -18.89 -10.66 -15.22
N VAL A 250 -18.41 -10.02 -14.14
CA VAL A 250 -17.83 -8.66 -14.21
C VAL A 250 -16.60 -8.65 -15.11
N ALA A 251 -15.67 -9.60 -14.94
CA ALA A 251 -14.48 -9.71 -15.77
C ALA A 251 -14.82 -9.89 -17.27
N LEU A 252 -15.82 -10.71 -17.59
CA LEU A 252 -16.29 -10.92 -18.96
C LEU A 252 -16.86 -9.64 -19.58
N ARG A 253 -17.72 -8.89 -18.86
CA ARG A 253 -18.30 -7.62 -19.32
C ARG A 253 -17.23 -6.56 -19.54
N THR A 254 -16.36 -6.34 -18.54
CA THR A 254 -15.29 -5.35 -18.63
C THR A 254 -14.33 -5.65 -19.77
N ALA A 255 -14.03 -6.92 -20.05
CA ALA A 255 -13.19 -7.30 -21.18
C ALA A 255 -13.87 -7.03 -22.53
N LEU A 256 -15.18 -7.26 -22.64
CA LEU A 256 -15.96 -6.92 -23.84
C LEU A 256 -15.99 -5.40 -24.08
N GLU A 257 -16.29 -4.61 -23.05
CA GLU A 257 -16.31 -3.15 -23.14
C GLU A 257 -14.96 -2.58 -23.59
N LYS A 258 -13.86 -3.01 -22.95
CA LYS A 258 -12.51 -2.53 -23.28
C LYS A 258 -12.05 -2.89 -24.69
N THR A 259 -12.66 -3.90 -25.30
CA THR A 259 -12.30 -4.38 -26.63
C THR A 259 -13.35 -4.01 -27.69
N GLY A 260 -14.32 -3.15 -27.35
CA GLY A 260 -15.38 -2.74 -28.26
C GLY A 260 -16.22 -3.91 -28.77
N GLY A 261 -16.44 -4.93 -27.93
CA GLY A 261 -17.19 -6.13 -28.27
C GLY A 261 -16.41 -7.20 -29.06
N ASN A 262 -15.11 -7.01 -29.30
CA ASN A 262 -14.29 -8.02 -29.95
C ASN A 262 -13.99 -9.21 -29.01
N LYS A 263 -14.79 -10.27 -29.13
CA LYS A 263 -14.71 -11.49 -28.29
C LYS A 263 -13.34 -12.19 -28.33
N THR A 264 -12.60 -12.08 -29.42
CA THR A 264 -11.26 -12.70 -29.55
C THR A 264 -10.23 -11.93 -28.73
N GLU A 265 -10.23 -10.60 -28.84
CA GLU A 265 -9.34 -9.75 -28.04
C GLU A 265 -9.76 -9.73 -26.57
N ALA A 266 -11.06 -9.82 -26.26
CA ALA A 266 -11.54 -9.92 -24.88
C ALA A 266 -11.05 -11.20 -24.19
N ALA A 267 -11.11 -12.34 -24.90
CA ALA A 267 -10.60 -13.61 -24.39
C ALA A 267 -9.08 -13.55 -24.14
N LYS A 268 -8.34 -12.93 -25.07
CA LYS A 268 -6.89 -12.70 -24.95
C LYS A 268 -6.55 -11.79 -23.78
N LEU A 269 -7.35 -10.73 -23.55
CA LEU A 269 -7.20 -9.81 -22.42
C LEU A 269 -7.42 -10.50 -21.07
N LEU A 270 -8.36 -11.45 -21.00
CA LEU A 270 -8.60 -12.27 -19.80
C LEU A 270 -7.64 -13.46 -19.65
N GLY A 271 -6.80 -13.74 -20.65
CA GLY A 271 -5.86 -14.86 -20.61
C GLY A 271 -6.51 -16.25 -20.71
N ILE A 272 -7.72 -16.34 -21.27
CA ILE A 272 -8.43 -17.61 -21.46
C ILE A 272 -8.61 -17.93 -22.95
N SER A 273 -8.83 -19.20 -23.28
CA SER A 273 -9.10 -19.59 -24.67
C SER A 273 -10.42 -18.98 -25.18
N PHE A 274 -10.46 -18.63 -26.47
CA PHE A 274 -11.67 -18.11 -27.13
C PHE A 274 -12.90 -19.02 -26.92
N ARG A 275 -12.69 -20.34 -26.95
CA ARG A 275 -13.74 -21.33 -26.71
C ARG A 275 -14.31 -21.24 -25.29
N SER A 276 -13.43 -21.13 -24.28
CA SER A 276 -13.85 -20.99 -22.88
C SER A 276 -14.60 -19.69 -22.65
N PHE A 277 -14.13 -18.59 -23.26
CA PHE A 277 -14.79 -17.28 -23.21
C PHE A 277 -16.20 -17.33 -23.79
N ARG A 278 -16.38 -17.89 -25.00
CA ARG A 278 -17.72 -18.05 -25.61
C ARG A 278 -18.66 -18.90 -24.75
N TYR A 279 -18.16 -20.02 -24.21
CA TYR A 279 -18.96 -20.87 -23.34
C TYR A 279 -19.45 -20.11 -22.11
N LYS A 280 -18.57 -19.31 -21.47
CA LYS A 280 -18.93 -18.50 -20.30
C LYS A 280 -19.93 -17.40 -20.63
N LEU A 281 -19.78 -16.73 -21.79
CA LEU A 281 -20.78 -15.75 -22.24
C LEU A 281 -22.17 -16.38 -22.44
N THR A 282 -22.23 -17.57 -23.04
CA THR A 282 -23.50 -18.29 -23.22
C THR A 282 -24.04 -18.83 -21.89
N LYS A 283 -23.17 -19.30 -20.99
CA LYS A 283 -23.56 -19.83 -19.67
C LYS A 283 -24.21 -18.76 -18.80
N TYR A 284 -23.74 -17.51 -18.89
CA TYR A 284 -24.22 -16.39 -18.07
C TYR A 284 -25.07 -15.37 -18.84
N ASP A 285 -25.44 -15.68 -20.08
CA ASP A 285 -26.25 -14.85 -20.98
C ASP A 285 -25.78 -13.38 -21.08
N ILE A 286 -24.48 -13.18 -21.32
CA ILE A 286 -23.87 -11.86 -21.42
C ILE A 286 -23.81 -11.44 -22.90
N SER A 287 -24.72 -10.56 -23.31
CA SER A 287 -24.65 -9.76 -24.55
C SER A 287 -24.23 -8.33 -24.24
N LEU A 288 -23.51 -7.70 -25.17
CA LEU A 288 -23.43 -6.24 -25.24
C LEU A 288 -24.71 -5.80 -25.94
N ASP A 289 -25.64 -5.24 -25.19
CA ASP A 289 -26.75 -4.53 -25.79
C ASP A 289 -26.19 -3.18 -26.25
N SER A 290 -26.12 -3.02 -27.56
CA SER A 290 -25.71 -1.79 -28.21
C SER A 290 -26.86 -0.78 -28.10
N GLU A 291 -26.81 0.09 -27.09
CA GLU A 291 -27.45 1.42 -27.15
C GLU A 291 -26.57 2.41 -27.92
#